data_AF-A0A969AZF6-F1
#
_entry.id   AF-A0A969AZF6-F1
#
_cell.length_a   1.000
_cell.length_b   1.000
_cell.length_c   1.000
_cell.angle_alpha   90.00
_cell.angle_beta   90.00
_cell.angle_gamma   90.00
#
_symmetry.space_group_name_H-M   'P 1'
#
loop_
_entity.id
_entity.type
_entity.pdbx_description
1 polymer ?
#
loop_
_entity_poly.entity_id
_entity_poly.type
_entity_poly.pdbx_seq_one_letter_code
_entity_poly.pdbx_strand_id
1 'polypeptide(L)'
;MTSNLQTFGTLVGGTGNDTYNVSRNTIALIYETGGDSGDRLKFSEPLFSNTLAQTTGFAEIDGRHLFIVRNNDFGGDQTIAQIADWRVPGNRIEVFEDSTGAIYSFDDFARRLTSSPNYLGSLSYEQLLSVSGSNFSPADIQQSRNDIDATLVRSRQLDIAPTFYLRNQATGSNVAWFTDYGRILQGTPLEIPTLPTHWQLEATGDLNQDGKDDLIWWNRNTGEAAVWFMDRSRFLGATGIVSPDVNSGWRIQGAGDLNAIAKTTSFGAIP
;
A
#
# COMPACT_ATOMS: atom_id res chain seq x y z
N MET A 1 22.08 -14.56 34.06
CA MET A 1 21.27 -14.63 32.84
C MET A 1 21.29 -13.25 32.22
N THR A 2 22.08 -13.05 31.16
CA THR A 2 22.10 -11.80 30.42
C THR A 2 20.81 -11.74 29.60
N SER A 3 19.91 -10.83 29.93
CA SER A 3 18.74 -10.54 29.09
C SER A 3 19.27 -9.96 27.78
N ASN A 4 19.22 -10.73 26.68
CA ASN A 4 19.50 -10.19 25.36
C ASN A 4 18.44 -9.11 25.09
N LEU A 5 18.86 -7.85 24.96
CA LEU A 5 17.97 -6.74 24.67
C LEU A 5 17.26 -7.01 23.34
N GLN A 6 15.94 -7.15 23.38
CA GLN A 6 15.12 -7.24 22.17
C GLN A 6 15.14 -5.90 21.44
N THR A 7 15.32 -5.94 20.12
CA THR A 7 15.20 -4.73 19.28
C THR A 7 13.75 -4.57 18.89
N PHE A 8 13.15 -3.40 19.17
CA PHE A 8 11.81 -3.06 18.71
C PHE A 8 11.91 -2.13 17.50
N GLY A 9 11.17 -2.45 16.43
CA GLY A 9 11.15 -1.65 15.22
C GLY A 9 9.77 -1.61 14.59
N THR A 10 9.34 -0.41 14.20
CA THR A 10 8.20 -0.21 13.31
C THR A 10 8.74 0.01 11.90
N LEU A 11 8.31 -0.81 10.96
CA LEU A 11 8.67 -0.72 9.55
C LEU A 11 7.42 -0.34 8.76
N VAL A 12 7.49 0.77 8.04
CA VAL A 12 6.39 1.28 7.23
C VAL A 12 6.93 1.43 5.81
N GLY A 13 6.32 0.74 4.86
CA GLY A 13 6.54 0.98 3.44
C GLY A 13 5.52 1.95 2.88
N GLY A 14 5.81 2.44 1.68
CA GLY A 14 4.96 3.31 0.89
C GLY A 14 5.02 2.86 -0.56
N THR A 15 4.84 3.78 -1.51
CA THR A 15 4.83 3.40 -2.93
C THR A 15 6.18 2.85 -3.43
N GLY A 16 6.12 1.76 -4.19
CA GLY A 16 7.25 1.11 -4.85
C GLY A 16 7.78 -0.06 -4.03
N ASN A 17 8.44 -1.01 -4.70
CA ASN A 17 8.81 -2.29 -4.08
C ASN A 17 9.72 -2.13 -2.85
N ASP A 18 9.13 -2.26 -1.67
CA ASP A 18 9.80 -2.12 -0.39
C ASP A 18 10.39 -3.45 0.08
N THR A 19 11.43 -3.36 0.94
CA THR A 19 12.03 -4.54 1.57
C THR A 19 12.16 -4.37 3.08
N TYR A 20 11.43 -5.20 3.79
CA TYR A 20 11.36 -5.27 5.24
C TYR A 20 12.31 -6.36 5.74
N ASN A 21 13.30 -6.02 6.56
CA ASN A 21 14.25 -6.98 7.10
C ASN A 21 13.96 -7.25 8.59
N VAL A 22 13.58 -8.49 8.91
CA VAL A 22 13.34 -8.94 10.29
C VAL A 22 14.50 -9.84 10.73
N SER A 23 15.31 -9.31 11.64
CA SER A 23 16.47 -10.01 12.19
C SER A 23 16.11 -10.82 13.45
N ARG A 24 17.02 -11.70 13.88
CA ARG A 24 16.92 -12.38 15.19
C ARG A 24 16.68 -11.39 16.32
N ASN A 25 15.97 -11.84 17.35
CA ASN A 25 15.70 -11.10 18.58
C ASN A 25 15.04 -9.72 18.37
N THR A 26 14.15 -9.65 17.37
CA THR A 26 13.44 -8.43 16.97
C THR A 26 11.93 -8.59 17.18
N ILE A 27 11.29 -7.54 17.67
CA ILE A 27 9.85 -7.32 17.54
C ILE A 27 9.64 -6.31 16.41
N ALA A 28 9.03 -6.75 15.33
CA ALA A 28 8.75 -5.95 14.15
C ALA A 28 7.25 -5.74 13.97
N LEU A 29 6.82 -4.48 13.92
CA LEU A 29 5.49 -4.10 13.41
C LEU A 29 5.65 -3.65 11.97
N ILE A 30 4.94 -4.28 11.04
CA ILE A 30 5.09 -4.07 9.60
C ILE A 30 3.79 -3.53 9.03
N TYR A 31 3.88 -2.40 8.33
CA TYR A 31 2.79 -1.74 7.64
C TYR A 31 3.16 -1.56 6.18
N GLU A 32 2.39 -2.17 5.30
CA GLU A 32 2.44 -1.93 3.87
C GLU A 32 1.25 -1.05 3.48
N THR A 33 1.50 0.05 2.77
CA THR A 33 0.50 1.04 2.37
C THR A 33 0.68 1.60 0.96
N GLY A 34 1.69 1.16 0.22
CA GLY A 34 2.00 1.61 -1.13
C GLY A 34 1.00 1.19 -2.20
N GLY A 35 0.24 0.11 -1.97
CA GLY A 35 -0.73 -0.40 -2.94
C GLY A 35 -0.10 -0.99 -4.20
N ASP A 36 1.23 -1.11 -4.24
CA ASP A 36 1.96 -1.66 -5.36
C ASP A 36 2.23 -3.15 -5.18
N SER A 37 3.26 -3.66 -5.85
CA SER A 37 3.42 -5.10 -6.02
C SER A 37 4.88 -5.46 -5.98
N GLY A 38 5.22 -6.46 -5.18
CA GLY A 38 6.58 -6.98 -5.10
C GLY A 38 7.29 -6.57 -3.82
N ASP A 39 6.52 -6.12 -2.82
CA ASP A 39 7.01 -5.87 -1.49
C ASP A 39 7.51 -7.16 -0.87
N ARG A 40 8.64 -7.04 -0.17
CA ARG A 40 9.39 -8.20 0.29
C ARG A 40 9.64 -8.16 1.78
N LEU A 41 9.20 -9.20 2.47
CA LEU A 41 9.57 -9.44 3.85
C LEU A 41 10.65 -10.51 3.94
N LYS A 42 11.82 -10.14 4.45
CA LYS A 42 12.98 -11.01 4.64
C LYS A 42 13.16 -11.35 6.11
N PHE A 43 13.19 -12.63 6.43
CA PHE A 43 13.55 -13.13 7.74
C PHE A 43 15.00 -13.61 7.73
N SER A 44 15.77 -13.24 8.76
CA SER A 44 17.11 -13.82 8.96
C SER A 44 17.06 -15.30 9.38
N GLU A 45 15.87 -15.87 9.59
CA GLU A 45 15.64 -17.24 10.05
C GLU A 45 14.66 -18.01 9.14
N PRO A 46 14.73 -19.36 9.06
CA PRO A 46 13.82 -20.18 8.24
C PRO A 46 12.34 -20.03 8.62
N LEU A 47 11.42 -19.76 7.69
CA LEU A 47 10.01 -19.48 8.03
C LEU A 47 9.22 -20.72 8.47
N PHE A 48 9.47 -21.88 7.86
CA PHE A 48 8.73 -23.12 8.10
C PHE A 48 9.64 -24.23 8.64
N SER A 49 10.32 -23.97 9.77
CA SER A 49 11.12 -24.99 10.48
C SER A 49 10.27 -25.74 11.51
N ASN A 50 10.41 -27.07 11.54
CA ASN A 50 9.78 -27.97 12.51
C ASN A 50 10.80 -28.75 13.35
N THR A 51 11.98 -28.17 13.60
CA THR A 51 12.99 -28.82 14.45
C THR A 51 12.69 -28.57 15.93
N LEU A 52 13.03 -29.52 16.80
CA LEU A 52 12.85 -29.41 18.27
C LEU A 52 13.65 -28.27 18.93
N ALA A 53 14.40 -27.48 18.16
CA ALA A 53 15.20 -26.34 18.64
C ALA A 53 14.65 -24.99 18.15
N GLN A 54 13.71 -25.00 17.20
CA GLN A 54 13.14 -23.81 16.58
C GLN A 54 11.71 -24.09 16.12
N THR A 55 10.75 -23.48 16.82
CA THR A 55 9.34 -23.54 16.45
C THR A 55 8.87 -22.16 15.97
N THR A 56 8.37 -22.09 14.74
CA THR A 56 7.66 -20.92 14.23
C THR A 56 6.16 -21.14 14.35
N GLY A 57 5.51 -20.30 15.16
CA GLY A 57 4.06 -20.25 15.33
C GLY A 57 3.44 -19.13 14.50
N PHE A 58 2.22 -19.37 14.03
CA PHE A 58 1.45 -18.44 13.23
C PHE A 58 0.05 -18.26 13.83
N ALA A 59 -0.44 -17.03 13.85
CA ALA A 59 -1.84 -16.74 14.17
C ALA A 59 -2.31 -15.55 13.33
N GLU A 60 -3.58 -15.55 12.95
CA GLU A 60 -4.25 -14.31 12.56
C GLU A 60 -4.81 -13.64 13.82
N ILE A 61 -4.80 -12.31 13.86
CA ILE A 61 -5.41 -11.52 14.93
C ILE A 61 -6.65 -10.83 14.35
N ASP A 62 -7.80 -11.10 14.95
CA ASP A 62 -9.13 -10.61 14.54
C ASP A 62 -9.43 -10.85 13.04
N GLY A 63 -8.87 -11.93 12.47
CA GLY A 63 -8.98 -12.26 11.04
C GLY A 63 -8.31 -11.26 10.10
N ARG A 64 -7.46 -10.37 10.63
CA ARG A 64 -7.01 -9.16 9.94
C ARG A 64 -5.48 -9.05 9.87
N HIS A 65 -4.80 -9.21 11.00
CA HIS A 65 -3.34 -9.07 11.09
C HIS A 65 -2.69 -10.44 11.14
N LEU A 66 -1.51 -10.59 10.55
CA LEU A 66 -0.73 -11.80 10.69
C LEU A 66 0.28 -11.62 11.82
N PHE A 67 0.31 -12.58 12.74
CA PHE A 67 1.26 -12.66 13.82
C PHE A 67 2.15 -13.89 13.64
N ILE A 68 3.46 -13.66 13.60
CA ILE A 68 4.49 -14.68 13.46
C ILE A 68 5.37 -14.61 14.69
N VAL A 69 5.49 -15.73 15.41
CA VAL A 69 6.36 -15.85 16.58
C VAL A 69 7.36 -16.95 16.35
N ARG A 70 8.62 -16.67 16.63
CA ARG A 70 9.67 -17.68 16.71
C ARG A 70 10.22 -17.74 18.12
N ASN A 71 10.18 -18.94 18.69
CA ASN A 71 10.84 -19.26 19.96
C ASN A 71 12.07 -20.14 19.68
N ASN A 72 13.19 -19.76 20.29
CA ASN A 72 14.38 -20.62 20.36
C ASN A 72 14.42 -21.31 21.73
N ASP A 73 14.44 -22.64 21.74
CA ASP A 73 14.24 -23.44 22.97
C ASP A 73 15.36 -23.34 24.02
N PHE A 74 16.47 -22.66 23.71
CA PHE A 74 17.69 -22.68 24.55
C PHE A 74 18.27 -21.31 24.93
N GLY A 75 17.68 -20.19 24.46
CA GLY A 75 18.28 -18.85 24.64
C GLY A 75 17.36 -17.75 25.16
N GLY A 76 16.04 -17.96 25.19
CA GLY A 76 15.07 -16.90 25.52
C GLY A 76 14.90 -15.82 24.45
N ASP A 77 15.65 -15.89 23.34
CA ASP A 77 15.52 -14.99 22.20
C ASP A 77 14.21 -15.28 21.45
N GLN A 78 13.41 -14.24 21.25
CA GLN A 78 12.16 -14.31 20.50
C GLN A 78 12.21 -13.35 19.32
N THR A 79 11.74 -13.81 18.16
CA THR A 79 11.51 -12.93 17.01
C THR A 79 10.03 -12.91 16.74
N ILE A 80 9.46 -11.71 16.67
CA ILE A 80 8.04 -11.47 16.49
C ILE A 80 7.86 -10.54 15.32
N ALA A 81 7.00 -10.91 14.39
CA ALA A 81 6.57 -10.05 13.30
C ALA A 81 5.05 -9.97 13.32
N GLN A 82 4.53 -8.76 13.39
CA GLN A 82 3.11 -8.47 13.20
C GLN A 82 2.95 -7.69 11.91
N ILE A 83 2.20 -8.25 10.97
CA ILE A 83 1.96 -7.66 9.65
C ILE A 83 0.51 -7.18 9.63
N ALA A 84 0.36 -5.87 9.44
CA ALA A 84 -0.94 -5.23 9.37
C ALA A 84 -1.69 -5.61 8.08
N ASP A 85 -3.02 -5.73 8.14
CA ASP A 85 -3.89 -5.94 6.98
C ASP A 85 -3.40 -6.97 5.95
N TRP A 86 -2.77 -8.06 6.41
CA TRP A 86 -1.89 -8.87 5.57
C TRP A 86 -2.58 -9.54 4.36
N ARG A 87 -3.91 -9.63 4.34
CA ARG A 87 -4.69 -10.16 3.20
C ARG A 87 -5.29 -9.09 2.30
N VAL A 88 -5.18 -7.81 2.65
CA VAL A 88 -5.72 -6.71 1.85
C VAL A 88 -4.80 -6.52 0.63
N PRO A 89 -5.28 -6.67 -0.60
CA PRO A 89 -4.41 -6.69 -1.78
C PRO A 89 -3.49 -5.48 -1.99
N GLY A 90 -3.83 -4.31 -1.44
CA GLY A 90 -2.99 -3.11 -1.49
C GLY A 90 -2.11 -2.88 -0.24
N ASN A 91 -2.22 -3.72 0.78
CA ASN A 91 -1.50 -3.58 2.05
C ASN A 91 -0.79 -4.90 2.44
N ARG A 92 -0.64 -5.82 1.49
CA ARG A 92 -0.06 -7.14 1.75
C ARG A 92 1.37 -7.16 1.24
N ILE A 93 2.17 -8.01 1.85
CA ILE A 93 3.49 -8.35 1.33
C ILE A 93 3.34 -9.42 0.24
N GLU A 94 3.86 -9.19 -0.97
CA GLU A 94 3.80 -10.17 -2.06
C GLU A 94 4.83 -11.27 -1.95
N VAL A 95 5.98 -10.99 -1.35
CA VAL A 95 7.14 -11.89 -1.34
C VAL A 95 7.68 -12.10 0.06
N PHE A 96 7.76 -13.35 0.48
CA PHE A 96 8.40 -13.74 1.72
C PHE A 96 9.70 -14.48 1.42
N GLU A 97 10.78 -14.10 2.09
CA GLU A 97 12.10 -14.74 1.95
C GLU A 97 12.62 -15.12 3.33
N ASP A 98 13.26 -16.28 3.42
CA ASP A 98 13.91 -16.72 4.65
C ASP A 98 15.40 -17.03 4.45
N SER A 99 16.13 -17.26 5.54
CA SER A 99 17.58 -17.47 5.48
C SER A 99 18.05 -18.77 4.85
N THR A 100 17.14 -19.68 4.50
CA THR A 100 17.49 -20.85 3.67
C THR A 100 17.59 -20.48 2.19
N GLY A 101 17.22 -19.25 1.83
CA GLY A 101 17.06 -18.81 0.44
C GLY A 101 15.71 -19.20 -0.16
N ALA A 102 14.79 -19.75 0.63
CA ALA A 102 13.44 -20.03 0.17
C ALA A 102 12.68 -18.72 -0.05
N ILE A 103 12.00 -18.64 -1.20
CA ILE A 103 11.18 -17.49 -1.60
C ILE A 103 9.76 -18.00 -1.82
N TYR A 104 8.79 -17.35 -1.18
CA TYR A 104 7.38 -17.67 -1.25
C TYR A 104 6.63 -16.47 -1.84
N SER A 105 5.76 -16.70 -2.81
CA SER A 105 4.72 -15.72 -3.13
C SER A 105 3.71 -15.64 -1.99
N PHE A 106 2.92 -14.57 -1.95
CA PHE A 106 1.82 -14.43 -1.00
C PHE A 106 0.94 -15.69 -0.93
N ASP A 107 0.49 -16.20 -2.08
CA ASP A 107 -0.40 -17.36 -2.14
C ASP A 107 0.30 -18.65 -1.68
N ASP A 108 1.59 -18.82 -1.98
CA ASP A 108 2.34 -19.99 -1.51
C ASP A 108 2.56 -19.93 0.00
N PHE A 109 2.94 -18.76 0.52
CA PHE A 109 3.10 -18.52 1.93
C PHE A 109 1.78 -18.76 2.69
N ALA A 110 0.67 -18.17 2.23
CA ALA A 110 -0.64 -18.32 2.86
C ALA A 110 -1.12 -19.78 2.87
N ARG A 111 -0.87 -20.54 1.81
CA ARG A 111 -1.18 -21.97 1.73
C ARG A 111 -0.34 -22.79 2.71
N ARG A 112 0.97 -22.52 2.79
CA ARG A 112 1.87 -23.20 3.73
C ARG A 112 1.53 -22.88 5.17
N LEU A 113 1.26 -21.62 5.46
CA LEU A 113 0.80 -21.14 6.76
C LEU A 113 -0.45 -21.90 7.20
N THR A 114 -1.49 -21.94 6.37
CA THR A 114 -2.75 -22.63 6.74
C THR A 114 -2.61 -24.15 6.85
N SER A 115 -1.62 -24.74 6.18
CA SER A 115 -1.27 -26.16 6.33
C SER A 115 -0.29 -26.47 7.47
N SER A 116 0.26 -25.43 8.13
CA SER A 116 1.26 -25.60 9.16
C SER A 116 0.64 -26.21 10.42
N PRO A 117 1.27 -27.23 11.04
CA PRO A 117 0.80 -27.76 12.32
C PRO A 117 0.89 -26.74 13.46
N ASN A 118 1.66 -25.66 13.27
CA ASN A 118 1.85 -24.58 14.24
C ASN A 118 0.98 -23.34 13.92
N TYR A 119 0.01 -23.46 13.02
CA TYR A 119 -0.97 -22.41 12.77
C TYR A 119 -2.13 -22.52 13.75
N LEU A 120 -2.32 -21.48 14.55
CA LEU A 120 -3.31 -21.43 15.62
C LEU A 120 -4.70 -20.95 15.15
N GLY A 121 -4.86 -20.68 13.85
CA GLY A 121 -6.06 -20.06 13.31
C GLY A 121 -6.12 -18.55 13.59
N SER A 122 -7.34 -18.02 13.61
CA SER A 122 -7.59 -16.63 14.00
C SER A 122 -7.91 -16.56 15.48
N LEU A 123 -7.18 -15.70 16.20
CA LEU A 123 -7.32 -15.39 17.60
C LEU A 123 -7.81 -13.95 17.76
N SER A 124 -8.54 -13.65 18.83
CA SER A 124 -8.69 -12.27 19.27
C SER A 124 -7.41 -11.79 19.98
N TYR A 125 -7.21 -10.48 20.09
CA TYR A 125 -6.11 -9.94 20.91
C TYR A 125 -6.15 -10.43 22.36
N GLU A 126 -7.34 -10.64 22.91
CA GLU A 126 -7.52 -11.19 24.26
C GLU A 126 -7.12 -12.67 24.33
N GLN A 127 -7.34 -13.44 23.25
CA GLN A 127 -6.85 -14.82 23.15
C GLN A 127 -5.34 -14.87 22.95
N LEU A 128 -4.74 -13.85 22.29
CA LEU A 128 -3.29 -13.73 22.13
C LEU A 128 -2.56 -13.77 23.49
N LEU A 129 -3.12 -13.11 24.52
CA LEU A 129 -2.60 -13.12 25.90
C LEU A 129 -2.44 -14.54 26.46
N SER A 130 -3.38 -15.44 26.13
CA SER A 130 -3.39 -16.80 26.65
C SER A 130 -2.34 -17.69 25.99
N VAL A 131 -1.93 -17.37 24.75
CA VAL A 131 -0.94 -18.13 23.99
C VAL A 131 0.46 -17.53 24.05
N SER A 132 0.59 -16.24 24.37
CA SER A 132 1.88 -15.55 24.45
C SER A 132 2.60 -15.71 25.81
N GLY A 133 1.91 -16.24 26.82
CA GLY A 133 2.42 -16.34 28.19
C GLY A 133 2.69 -14.98 28.82
N SER A 134 3.61 -14.92 29.79
CA SER A 134 3.98 -13.69 30.52
C SER A 134 4.82 -12.68 29.73
N ASN A 135 5.01 -12.89 28.42
CA ASN A 135 5.90 -12.08 27.59
C ASN A 135 5.28 -10.75 27.16
N PHE A 136 3.94 -10.62 27.18
CA PHE A 136 3.21 -9.38 26.86
C PHE A 136 2.18 -9.07 27.92
N SER A 137 2.15 -7.81 28.39
CA SER A 137 1.07 -7.34 29.25
C SER A 137 -0.17 -6.98 28.43
N PRO A 138 -1.38 -6.98 29.03
CA PRO A 138 -2.57 -6.45 28.37
C PRO A 138 -2.41 -5.02 27.84
N ALA A 139 -1.58 -4.19 28.49
CA ALA A 139 -1.30 -2.83 28.05
C ALA A 139 -0.45 -2.79 26.78
N ASP A 140 0.56 -3.66 26.65
CA ASP A 140 1.41 -3.74 25.45
C ASP A 140 0.59 -4.18 24.22
N ILE A 141 -0.33 -5.12 24.42
CA ILE A 141 -1.23 -5.59 23.36
C ILE A 141 -2.23 -4.51 22.95
N GLN A 142 -2.84 -3.80 23.92
CA GLN A 142 -3.74 -2.71 23.61
C GLN A 142 -3.01 -1.54 22.94
N GLN A 143 -1.76 -1.28 23.33
CA GLN A 143 -0.92 -0.28 22.69
C GLN A 143 -0.58 -0.70 21.25
N SER A 144 -0.21 -1.96 21.01
CA SER A 144 0.00 -2.47 19.65
C SER A 144 -1.26 -2.34 18.77
N ARG A 145 -2.45 -2.69 19.30
CA ARG A 145 -3.73 -2.47 18.59
C ARG A 145 -3.91 -1.00 18.21
N ASN A 146 -3.73 -0.09 19.17
CA ASN A 146 -3.88 1.35 18.94
C ASN A 146 -2.85 1.89 17.94
N ASP A 147 -1.60 1.45 18.04
CA ASP A 147 -0.51 1.85 17.15
C ASP A 147 -0.75 1.33 15.74
N ILE A 148 -1.31 0.12 15.60
CA ILE A 148 -1.65 -0.45 14.30
C ILE A 148 -2.76 0.33 13.63
N ASP A 149 -3.86 0.56 14.34
CA ASP A 149 -4.99 1.29 13.78
C ASP A 149 -4.62 2.76 13.49
N ALA A 150 -3.88 3.42 14.37
CA ALA A 150 -3.43 4.80 14.17
C ALA A 150 -2.41 4.92 13.03
N THR A 151 -1.45 3.98 12.93
CA THR A 151 -0.45 3.98 11.86
C THR A 151 -1.08 3.66 10.53
N LEU A 152 -1.99 2.68 10.45
CA LEU A 152 -2.76 2.39 9.23
C LEU A 152 -3.60 3.59 8.79
N VAL A 153 -4.26 4.30 9.71
CA VAL A 153 -5.02 5.51 9.37
C VAL A 153 -4.10 6.61 8.83
N ARG A 154 -2.93 6.81 9.45
CA ARG A 154 -1.97 7.86 9.04
C ARG A 154 -1.25 7.54 7.74
N SER A 155 -0.86 6.30 7.53
CA SER A 155 -0.19 5.82 6.30
C SER A 155 -1.15 5.78 5.11
N ARG A 156 -2.39 5.31 5.31
CA ARG A 156 -3.46 5.48 4.32
C ARG A 156 -3.71 6.93 3.93
N GLN A 157 -3.53 7.88 4.85
CA GLN A 157 -3.62 9.32 4.53
C GLN A 157 -2.40 9.87 3.77
N LEU A 158 -1.26 9.18 3.78
CA LEU A 158 -0.01 9.64 3.18
C LEU A 158 0.28 9.07 1.78
N ASP A 159 -0.29 7.92 1.43
CA ASP A 159 0.01 7.20 0.16
C ASP A 159 -1.07 7.27 -0.93
N ILE A 160 -2.24 7.83 -0.63
CA ILE A 160 -3.29 8.03 -1.64
C ILE A 160 -3.00 9.26 -2.51
N ALA A 161 -2.96 9.05 -3.83
CA ALA A 161 -3.31 10.09 -4.79
C ALA A 161 -4.78 10.51 -4.58
N PRO A 162 -5.19 11.75 -4.93
CA PRO A 162 -6.61 12.03 -5.08
C PRO A 162 -7.16 11.15 -6.21
N THR A 163 -8.05 10.24 -5.85
CA THR A 163 -8.65 9.31 -6.80
C THR A 163 -9.99 9.83 -7.32
N PHE A 164 -10.45 11.00 -6.85
CA PHE A 164 -11.70 11.60 -7.28
C PHE A 164 -11.55 13.09 -7.59
N TYR A 165 -11.89 13.47 -8.82
CA TYR A 165 -11.80 14.81 -9.35
C TYR A 165 -13.15 15.26 -9.89
N LEU A 166 -13.58 16.48 -9.55
CA LEU A 166 -14.76 17.10 -10.14
C LEU A 166 -14.41 18.45 -10.76
N ARG A 167 -14.98 18.68 -11.95
CA ARG A 167 -14.99 19.97 -12.64
C ARG A 167 -16.40 20.54 -12.64
N ASN A 168 -16.54 21.77 -12.19
CA ASN A 168 -17.76 22.54 -12.37
C ASN A 168 -17.82 23.05 -13.82
N GLN A 169 -18.73 22.50 -14.63
CA GLN A 169 -18.85 22.87 -16.04
C GLN A 169 -19.37 24.30 -16.27
N ALA A 170 -20.06 24.89 -15.29
CA ALA A 170 -20.58 26.25 -15.40
C ALA A 170 -19.54 27.32 -15.06
N THR A 171 -18.66 27.05 -14.08
CA THR A 171 -17.67 28.02 -13.59
C THR A 171 -16.24 27.72 -14.05
N GLY A 172 -15.97 26.48 -14.45
CA GLY A 172 -14.63 26.01 -14.77
C GLY A 172 -13.75 25.67 -13.54
N SER A 173 -14.32 25.75 -12.33
CA SER A 173 -13.63 25.42 -11.08
C SER A 173 -13.37 23.93 -10.98
N ASN A 174 -12.26 23.55 -10.36
CA ASN A 174 -11.78 22.18 -10.29
C ASN A 174 -11.43 21.82 -8.85
N VAL A 175 -11.91 20.68 -8.40
CA VAL A 175 -11.70 20.19 -7.03
C VAL A 175 -11.33 18.72 -7.04
N ALA A 176 -10.50 18.32 -6.07
CA ALA A 176 -10.07 16.95 -5.90
C ALA A 176 -10.19 16.48 -4.45
N TRP A 177 -10.44 15.18 -4.27
CA TRP A 177 -10.46 14.53 -2.97
C TRP A 177 -9.55 13.32 -2.98
N PHE A 178 -8.92 13.12 -1.83
CA PHE A 178 -8.37 11.82 -1.45
C PHE A 178 -9.51 10.86 -1.17
N THR A 179 -9.54 9.73 -1.88
CA THR A 179 -10.52 8.67 -1.62
C THR A 179 -9.85 7.30 -1.44
N ASP A 180 -10.45 6.48 -0.61
CA ASP A 180 -10.06 5.09 -0.33
C ASP A 180 -11.28 4.18 -0.53
N TYR A 181 -11.18 3.24 -1.47
CA TYR A 181 -12.29 2.37 -1.90
C TYR A 181 -13.63 3.12 -2.08
N GLY A 182 -13.60 4.28 -2.73
CA GLY A 182 -14.79 5.11 -3.00
C GLY A 182 -15.28 5.96 -1.82
N ARG A 183 -14.52 6.07 -0.73
CA ARG A 183 -14.84 6.93 0.43
C ARG A 183 -13.93 8.15 0.45
N ILE A 184 -14.52 9.34 0.60
CA ILE A 184 -13.76 10.59 0.80
C ILE A 184 -13.07 10.54 2.17
N LEU A 185 -11.74 10.73 2.19
CA LEU A 185 -10.93 10.66 3.41
C LEU A 185 -10.70 12.02 4.09
N GLN A 186 -10.81 13.12 3.34
CA GLN A 186 -10.83 14.48 3.89
C GLN A 186 -12.09 15.19 3.42
N GLY A 187 -12.90 15.69 4.37
CA GLY A 187 -14.21 16.28 4.05
C GLY A 187 -14.15 17.57 3.23
N THR A 188 -13.00 18.28 3.24
CA THR A 188 -12.78 19.48 2.44
C THR A 188 -12.04 19.13 1.14
N PRO A 189 -12.55 19.54 -0.04
CA PRO A 189 -11.82 19.38 -1.30
C PRO A 189 -10.52 20.18 -1.31
N LEU A 190 -9.58 19.70 -2.13
CA LEU A 190 -8.43 20.47 -2.55
C LEU A 190 -8.79 21.24 -3.82
N GLU A 191 -8.60 22.55 -3.76
CA GLU A 191 -8.80 23.44 -4.90
C GLU A 191 -7.64 23.30 -5.89
N ILE A 192 -7.99 23.01 -7.14
CA ILE A 192 -7.07 22.93 -8.27
C ILE A 192 -7.33 24.17 -9.15
N PRO A 193 -6.34 24.70 -9.89
CA PRO A 193 -6.55 25.89 -10.72
C PRO A 193 -7.80 25.81 -11.59
N THR A 194 -8.51 26.94 -11.70
CA THR A 194 -9.70 27.07 -12.54
C THR A 194 -9.30 27.24 -14.00
N LEU A 195 -9.98 26.53 -14.91
CA LEU A 195 -9.83 26.71 -16.36
C LEU A 195 -11.12 27.22 -16.99
N PRO A 196 -11.06 28.09 -18.01
CA PRO A 196 -12.24 28.50 -18.77
C PRO A 196 -13.09 27.30 -19.23
N THR A 197 -14.41 27.48 -19.30
CA THR A 197 -15.36 26.38 -19.56
C THR A 197 -15.23 25.70 -20.93
N HIS A 198 -14.55 26.35 -21.88
CA HIS A 198 -14.24 25.75 -23.18
C HIS A 198 -13.11 24.70 -23.13
N TRP A 199 -12.36 24.65 -22.03
CA TRP A 199 -11.46 23.56 -21.71
C TRP A 199 -12.20 22.43 -21.01
N GLN A 200 -11.99 21.21 -21.49
CA GLN A 200 -12.60 20.01 -20.96
C GLN A 200 -11.52 19.00 -20.58
N LEU A 201 -11.73 18.33 -19.45
CA LEU A 201 -10.92 17.17 -19.09
C LEU A 201 -11.39 16.00 -19.97
N GLU A 202 -10.51 15.49 -20.81
CA GLU A 202 -10.85 14.40 -21.74
C GLU A 202 -10.17 13.07 -21.33
N ALA A 203 -9.04 13.12 -20.63
CA ALA A 203 -8.33 11.92 -20.19
C ALA A 203 -7.40 12.19 -19.00
N THR A 204 -6.91 11.11 -18.39
CA THR A 204 -5.81 11.10 -17.43
C THR A 204 -4.75 10.10 -17.86
N GLY A 205 -3.52 10.25 -17.37
CA GLY A 205 -2.45 9.27 -17.52
C GLY A 205 -1.09 9.83 -17.11
N ASP A 206 -0.19 8.97 -16.67
CA ASP A 206 1.20 9.32 -16.31
C ASP A 206 2.02 9.71 -17.56
N LEU A 207 2.14 11.02 -17.82
CA LEU A 207 2.78 11.55 -19.03
C LEU A 207 4.21 12.02 -18.77
N ASN A 208 4.61 12.19 -17.51
CA ASN A 208 5.97 12.54 -17.10
C ASN A 208 6.77 11.37 -16.52
N GLN A 209 6.17 10.18 -16.42
CA GLN A 209 6.75 8.93 -15.91
C GLN A 209 7.18 9.02 -14.43
N ASP A 210 6.44 9.75 -13.61
CA ASP A 210 6.70 9.88 -12.17
C ASP A 210 5.87 8.91 -11.31
N GLY A 211 5.07 8.04 -11.96
CA GLY A 211 4.19 7.07 -11.32
C GLY A 211 2.84 7.64 -10.91
N LYS A 212 2.49 8.86 -11.32
CA LYS A 212 1.23 9.54 -10.98
C LYS A 212 0.54 10.01 -12.24
N ASP A 213 -0.79 9.86 -12.27
CA ASP A 213 -1.58 10.31 -13.41
C ASP A 213 -1.63 11.84 -13.53
N ASP A 214 -1.34 12.34 -14.73
CA ASP A 214 -1.52 13.73 -15.13
C ASP A 214 -2.92 13.97 -15.72
N LEU A 215 -3.35 15.25 -15.80
CA LEU A 215 -4.64 15.62 -16.39
C LEU A 215 -4.49 16.12 -17.83
N ILE A 216 -5.33 15.62 -18.74
CA ILE A 216 -5.29 15.97 -20.16
C ILE A 216 -6.51 16.79 -20.53
N TRP A 217 -6.24 18.02 -20.94
CA TRP A 217 -7.21 19.04 -21.24
C TRP A 217 -7.33 19.28 -22.74
N TRP A 218 -8.55 19.52 -23.19
CA TRP A 218 -8.88 19.83 -24.57
C TRP A 218 -9.64 21.14 -24.67
N ASN A 219 -9.15 22.05 -25.51
CA ASN A 219 -9.82 23.29 -25.85
C ASN A 219 -10.77 23.05 -27.02
N ARG A 220 -12.08 23.05 -26.74
CA ARG A 220 -13.10 22.80 -27.78
C ARG A 220 -13.23 23.92 -28.81
N ASN A 221 -12.66 25.10 -28.55
CA ASN A 221 -12.71 26.22 -29.49
C ASN A 221 -11.54 26.18 -30.47
N THR A 222 -10.35 25.79 -30.02
CA THR A 222 -9.11 25.87 -30.82
C THR A 222 -8.59 24.51 -31.28
N GLY A 223 -9.01 23.42 -30.64
CA GLY A 223 -8.41 22.10 -30.84
C GLY A 223 -7.08 21.91 -30.12
N GLU A 224 -6.69 22.85 -29.27
CA GLU A 224 -5.46 22.72 -28.49
C GLU A 224 -5.63 21.67 -27.38
N ALA A 225 -4.58 20.87 -27.17
CA ALA A 225 -4.48 19.98 -26.02
C ALA A 225 -3.43 20.51 -25.03
N ALA A 226 -3.67 20.31 -23.74
CA ALA A 226 -2.72 20.65 -22.69
C ALA A 226 -2.64 19.53 -21.66
N VAL A 227 -1.45 19.35 -21.09
CA VAL A 227 -1.18 18.41 -19.99
C VAL A 227 -0.92 19.23 -18.75
N TRP A 228 -1.58 18.87 -17.67
CA TRP A 228 -1.29 19.38 -16.34
C TRP A 228 -0.54 18.32 -15.57
N PHE A 229 0.70 18.62 -15.21
CA PHE A 229 1.50 17.73 -14.38
C PHE A 229 0.99 17.75 -12.95
N MET A 230 0.75 16.58 -12.40
CA MET A 230 0.13 16.43 -11.09
C MET A 230 1.07 15.70 -10.13
N ASP A 231 1.22 16.24 -8.93
CA ASP A 231 1.73 15.48 -7.79
C ASP A 231 0.57 15.26 -6.85
N ARG A 232 -0.09 14.13 -7.04
CA ARG A 232 -1.34 13.82 -6.34
C ARG A 232 -2.38 14.91 -6.67
N SER A 233 -2.80 15.71 -5.70
CA SER A 233 -3.80 16.79 -5.83
C SER A 233 -3.19 18.16 -6.09
N ARG A 234 -1.87 18.23 -6.20
CA ARG A 234 -1.14 19.47 -6.43
C ARG A 234 -0.84 19.62 -7.91
N PHE A 235 -1.32 20.71 -8.48
CA PHE A 235 -0.88 21.17 -9.80
C PHE A 235 0.59 21.59 -9.73
N LEU A 236 1.45 20.95 -10.53
CA LEU A 236 2.89 21.25 -10.60
C LEU A 236 3.23 22.21 -11.74
N GLY A 237 2.44 22.17 -12.81
CA GLY A 237 2.68 22.96 -14.01
C GLY A 237 1.88 22.43 -15.19
N ALA A 238 1.94 23.15 -16.31
CA ALA A 238 1.25 22.76 -17.53
C ALA A 238 2.17 22.84 -18.74
N THR A 239 1.94 21.98 -19.72
CA THR A 239 2.55 22.06 -21.04
C THR A 239 1.48 21.92 -22.13
N GLY A 240 1.67 22.61 -23.26
CA GLY A 240 0.81 22.44 -24.43
C GLY A 240 1.26 21.25 -25.26
N ILE A 241 0.32 20.40 -25.67
CA ILE A 241 0.57 19.43 -26.74
C ILE A 241 0.31 20.14 -28.06
N VAL A 242 1.39 20.48 -28.76
CA VAL A 242 1.29 21.06 -30.10
C VAL A 242 1.14 19.91 -31.10
N SER A 243 -0.08 19.67 -31.53
CA SER A 243 -0.34 18.85 -32.70
C SER A 243 -0.55 19.77 -33.91
N PRO A 244 0.29 19.67 -34.96
CA PRO A 244 -0.04 20.31 -36.23
C PRO A 244 -1.32 19.63 -36.75
N ASP A 245 -2.37 20.42 -36.98
CA ASP A 245 -3.58 20.07 -37.73
C ASP A 245 -4.76 19.36 -37.01
N VAL A 246 -4.80 19.28 -35.68
CA VAL A 246 -6.04 18.86 -34.97
C VAL A 246 -7.05 20.01 -34.84
N ASN A 247 -7.86 20.19 -35.89
CA ASN A 247 -9.00 21.10 -35.87
C ASN A 247 -10.16 20.59 -34.98
N SER A 248 -11.28 21.33 -34.93
CA SER A 248 -12.44 21.05 -34.08
C SER A 248 -13.18 19.72 -34.34
N GLY A 249 -12.80 18.96 -35.37
CA GLY A 249 -13.35 17.63 -35.66
C GLY A 249 -12.69 16.48 -34.89
N TRP A 250 -11.50 16.70 -34.32
CA TRP A 250 -10.77 15.69 -33.55
C TRP A 250 -11.12 15.75 -32.07
N ARG A 251 -11.07 14.60 -31.39
CA ARG A 251 -11.19 14.50 -29.92
C ARG A 251 -10.17 13.51 -29.39
N ILE A 252 -9.68 13.77 -28.18
CA ILE A 252 -8.87 12.82 -27.44
C ILE A 252 -9.74 11.58 -27.17
N GLN A 253 -9.26 10.41 -27.56
CA GLN A 253 -9.94 9.13 -27.31
C GLN A 253 -9.40 8.40 -26.07
N GLY A 254 -8.27 8.86 -25.55
CA GLY A 254 -7.58 8.30 -24.40
C GLY A 254 -6.11 8.67 -24.41
N ALA A 255 -5.45 8.43 -23.30
CA ALA A 255 -4.00 8.40 -23.20
C ALA A 255 -3.56 7.02 -22.72
N GLY A 256 -2.35 6.64 -23.13
CA GLY A 256 -1.79 5.36 -22.75
C GLY A 256 -0.35 5.25 -23.20
N ASP A 257 0.37 4.36 -22.54
CA ASP A 257 1.69 3.92 -22.95
C ASP A 257 1.58 3.14 -24.29
N LEU A 258 1.91 3.80 -25.40
CA LEU A 258 1.89 3.23 -26.75
C LEU A 258 3.25 2.68 -27.20
N ASN A 259 4.32 2.88 -26.41
CA ASN A 259 5.65 2.36 -26.69
C ASN A 259 6.06 1.18 -25.79
N ALA A 260 5.16 0.77 -24.88
CA ALA A 260 5.22 -0.44 -24.06
C ALA A 260 6.47 -0.53 -23.18
N ILE A 261 6.61 0.42 -22.27
CA ILE A 261 7.61 0.38 -21.18
C ILE A 261 6.95 0.38 -19.78
N ALA A 262 5.82 -0.32 -19.60
CA ALA A 262 5.06 -0.53 -18.33
C ALA A 262 4.51 0.77 -17.68
N LYS A 263 3.29 0.87 -17.10
CA LYS A 263 2.39 -0.10 -16.44
C LYS A 263 0.92 0.38 -16.63
N THR A 264 0.05 -0.56 -17.02
CA THR A 264 -1.43 -0.68 -16.94
C THR A 264 -2.38 0.54 -17.00
N THR A 265 -3.30 0.50 -17.98
CA THR A 265 -4.54 1.32 -18.15
C THR A 265 -5.82 0.53 -17.82
N SER A 266 -6.96 1.20 -17.51
CA SER A 266 -8.30 0.81 -18.02
C SER A 266 -9.45 1.82 -17.77
N PHE A 267 -10.57 1.59 -18.48
CA PHE A 267 -11.56 2.50 -19.10
C PHE A 267 -12.92 2.66 -18.37
N GLY A 268 -13.72 3.65 -18.81
CA GLY A 268 -15.18 3.65 -18.69
C GLY A 268 -15.86 4.50 -19.79
N ALA A 269 -16.70 3.87 -20.63
CA ALA A 269 -17.47 4.53 -21.68
C ALA A 269 -18.92 4.85 -21.24
N ILE A 270 -19.26 6.12 -21.44
CA ILE A 270 -20.53 6.81 -21.80
C ILE A 270 -21.84 5.99 -21.95
N PRO A 271 -22.99 6.63 -21.70
CA PRO A 271 -23.97 6.89 -22.77
C PRO A 271 -24.07 8.37 -23.17
#